data_AF-A0A522Q1U7-F1
#
_entry.id   AF-A0A522Q1U7-F1
#
_cell.length_a   1.000
_cell.length_b   1.000
_cell.length_c   1.000
_cell.angle_alpha   90.00
_cell.angle_beta   90.00
_cell.angle_gamma   90.00
#
_symmetry.space_group_name_H-M   'P 1'
#
loop_
_entity.id
_entity.type
_entity.pdbx_description
1 polymer ?
#
loop_
_entity_poly.entity_id
_entity_poly.type
_entity_poly.pdbx_seq_one_letter_code
_entity_poly.pdbx_strand_id
1 'polypeptide(L)'
;MAESRSRLDQPRESGHAPRVRVDAEAFGRWTEKLARYFGTARYLVIQTVFVVAWIAFNVVAVTTLKFDPYPFILLNLAFSTQAAYAAPLILLAQNRQTYRDRVQSEQDREEARQSKADLEYVARELAAIRMTLGEVATRDFLRAELARIEREREDARELLGES
;
A
#
# COMPACT_ATOMS: atom_id res chain seq x y z
N MET A 1 44.86 39.02 -28.89
CA MET A 1 45.14 37.58 -29.09
C MET A 1 44.75 36.87 -27.80
N ALA A 2 43.83 35.90 -27.88
CA ALA A 2 42.88 35.56 -26.82
C ALA A 2 43.46 34.68 -25.69
N GLU A 3 43.08 35.02 -24.45
CA GLU A 3 43.20 34.19 -23.25
C GLU A 3 42.41 32.87 -23.41
N SER A 4 43.10 31.74 -23.34
CA SER A 4 42.47 30.42 -23.28
C SER A 4 41.92 30.16 -21.88
N ARG A 5 40.66 30.56 -21.66
CA ARG A 5 39.88 30.16 -20.47
C ARG A 5 39.63 28.66 -20.51
N SER A 6 40.40 27.91 -19.73
CA SER A 6 40.19 26.49 -19.47
C SER A 6 38.82 26.31 -18.80
N ARG A 7 37.87 25.74 -19.56
CA ARG A 7 36.51 25.43 -19.08
C ARG A 7 36.58 24.27 -18.10
N LEU A 8 36.51 24.60 -16.82
CA LEU A 8 36.44 23.68 -15.66
C LEU A 8 35.03 23.08 -15.45
N ASP A 9 34.22 22.96 -16.50
CA ASP A 9 32.79 22.61 -16.39
C ASP A 9 32.44 21.36 -17.19
N GLN A 10 33.22 20.31 -17.02
CA GLN A 10 32.82 18.97 -17.44
C GLN A 10 33.02 18.02 -16.25
N PRO A 11 31.95 17.47 -15.66
CA PRO A 11 32.10 16.42 -14.67
C PRO A 11 32.80 15.25 -15.35
N ARG A 12 34.00 14.94 -14.86
CA ARG A 12 34.84 13.84 -15.33
C ARG A 12 34.03 12.54 -15.17
N GLU A 13 33.58 11.98 -16.28
CA GLU A 13 32.84 10.71 -16.29
C GLU A 13 33.73 9.63 -15.68
N SER A 14 33.42 9.33 -14.42
CA SER A 14 34.14 8.38 -13.60
C SER A 14 33.74 6.99 -14.07
N GLY A 15 34.72 6.29 -14.66
CA GLY A 15 34.83 4.83 -14.77
C GLY A 15 33.53 4.05 -14.97
N HIS A 16 33.40 3.44 -16.14
CA HIS A 16 32.41 2.39 -16.42
C HIS A 16 32.66 1.17 -15.51
N ALA A 17 32.22 1.25 -14.25
CA ALA A 17 32.09 0.06 -13.42
C ALA A 17 31.01 -0.82 -14.06
N PRO A 18 31.25 -2.12 -14.26
CA PRO A 18 30.21 -3.02 -14.74
C PRO A 18 29.11 -3.03 -13.69
N ARG A 19 28.01 -2.31 -13.97
CA ARG A 19 26.79 -2.40 -13.18
C ARG A 19 26.25 -3.80 -13.37
N VAL A 20 26.54 -4.67 -12.41
CA VAL A 20 25.85 -5.97 -12.28
C VAL A 20 24.38 -5.63 -12.07
N ARG A 21 23.63 -5.59 -13.18
CA ARG A 21 22.17 -5.50 -13.17
C ARG A 21 21.68 -6.84 -12.65
N VAL A 22 21.58 -6.95 -11.33
CA VAL A 22 20.78 -7.99 -10.71
C VAL A 22 19.36 -7.77 -11.24
N ASP A 23 18.85 -8.75 -11.98
CA ASP A 23 17.52 -8.71 -12.55
C ASP A 23 16.49 -8.66 -11.41
N ALA A 24 16.07 -7.44 -11.09
CA ALA A 24 15.17 -7.14 -9.99
C ALA A 24 13.80 -7.80 -10.18
N GLU A 25 13.40 -8.08 -11.42
CA GLU A 25 12.18 -8.82 -11.73
C GLU A 25 12.31 -10.30 -11.44
N ALA A 26 13.43 -10.92 -11.87
CA ALA A 26 13.69 -12.32 -11.57
C ALA A 26 13.77 -12.53 -10.05
N PHE A 27 14.61 -11.76 -9.36
CA PHE A 27 14.72 -11.80 -7.90
C PHE A 27 13.38 -11.49 -7.20
N GLY A 28 12.57 -10.62 -7.81
CA GLY A 28 11.26 -10.27 -7.32
C GLY A 28 10.26 -11.44 -7.34
N ARG A 29 10.28 -12.26 -8.39
CA ARG A 29 9.45 -13.48 -8.47
C ARG A 29 9.93 -14.57 -7.51
N TRP A 30 11.24 -14.69 -7.30
CA TRP A 30 11.82 -15.64 -6.34
C TRP A 30 11.47 -15.27 -4.89
N THR A 31 11.64 -14.01 -4.51
CA THR A 31 11.27 -13.51 -3.17
C THR A 31 9.79 -13.65 -2.87
N GLU A 32 8.90 -13.40 -3.83
CA GLU A 32 7.46 -13.62 -3.67
C GLU A 32 7.10 -15.09 -3.41
N LYS A 33 7.77 -16.03 -4.10
CA LYS A 33 7.60 -17.47 -3.84
C LYS A 33 8.10 -17.84 -2.44
N LEU A 34 9.25 -17.32 -2.04
CA LEU A 34 9.81 -17.55 -0.71
C LEU A 34 8.89 -16.97 0.38
N ALA A 35 8.38 -15.75 0.22
CA ALA A 35 7.47 -15.12 1.18
C ALA A 35 6.20 -15.95 1.38
N ARG A 36 5.59 -16.43 0.30
CA ARG A 36 4.42 -17.33 0.40
C ARG A 36 4.75 -18.68 1.04
N TYR A 37 5.95 -19.20 0.78
CA TYR A 37 6.40 -20.45 1.38
C TYR A 37 6.64 -20.32 2.90
N PHE A 38 7.36 -19.29 3.34
CA PHE A 38 7.64 -19.03 4.76
C PHE A 38 6.40 -18.58 5.54
N GLY A 39 5.44 -17.90 4.89
CA GLY A 39 4.20 -17.44 5.52
C GLY A 39 3.15 -18.53 5.78
N THR A 40 3.40 -19.77 5.35
CA THR A 40 2.45 -20.88 5.53
C THR A 40 2.78 -21.68 6.80
N ALA A 41 1.78 -21.96 7.65
CA ALA A 41 1.96 -22.77 8.87
C ALA A 41 2.59 -24.16 8.62
N ARG A 42 2.36 -24.72 7.42
CA ARG A 42 2.95 -25.97 6.95
C ARG A 42 4.49 -25.94 6.93
N TYR A 43 5.10 -24.79 6.60
CA TYR A 43 6.56 -24.67 6.58
C TYR A 43 7.14 -24.88 7.98
N LEU A 44 6.56 -24.23 8.99
CA LEU A 44 6.99 -24.37 10.39
C LEU A 44 6.91 -25.82 10.86
N VAL A 45 5.81 -26.52 10.56
CA VAL A 45 5.65 -27.94 10.93
C VAL A 45 6.73 -28.82 10.29
N ILE A 46 6.96 -28.67 8.98
CA ILE A 46 7.99 -29.45 8.27
C ILE A 46 9.38 -29.14 8.82
N GLN A 47 9.68 -27.86 9.05
CA GLN A 47 10.96 -27.43 9.62
C GLN A 47 11.17 -28.03 11.01
N THR A 48 10.18 -27.97 11.90
CA THR A 48 10.28 -28.57 13.25
C THR A 48 10.52 -30.08 13.18
N VAL A 49 9.76 -30.80 12.34
CA VAL A 49 9.96 -32.25 12.16
C VAL A 49 11.36 -32.56 11.65
N PHE A 50 11.86 -31.77 10.69
CA PHE A 50 13.22 -31.92 10.18
C PHE A 50 14.28 -31.72 11.26
N VAL A 51 14.15 -30.68 12.10
CA VAL A 51 15.08 -30.43 13.21
C VAL A 51 15.07 -31.59 14.21
N VAL A 52 13.88 -32.07 14.60
CA VAL A 52 13.75 -33.19 15.54
C VAL A 52 14.35 -34.48 14.95
N ALA A 53 14.06 -34.79 13.69
CA ALA A 53 14.61 -35.95 13.00
C ALA A 53 16.14 -35.85 12.88
N TRP A 54 16.68 -34.66 12.62
CA TRP A 54 18.11 -34.43 12.52
C TRP A 54 18.82 -34.62 13.86
N ILE A 55 18.24 -34.10 14.94
CA ILE A 55 18.74 -34.33 16.30
C ILE A 55 18.73 -35.84 16.61
N ALA A 56 17.62 -36.53 16.32
CA ALA A 56 17.53 -37.98 16.54
C ALA A 56 18.57 -38.77 15.74
N PHE A 57 18.77 -38.42 14.46
CA PHE A 57 19.81 -39.01 13.62
C PHE A 57 21.21 -38.79 14.19
N ASN A 58 21.50 -37.58 14.68
CA ASN A 58 22.80 -37.27 15.28
C ASN A 58 23.03 -38.09 16.56
N VAL A 59 22.03 -38.27 17.42
CA VAL A 59 22.14 -39.13 18.63
C VAL A 59 22.42 -40.60 18.27
N VAL A 60 21.78 -41.13 17.22
CA VAL A 60 22.02 -42.50 16.73
C VAL A 60 23.42 -42.64 16.09
N ALA A 61 23.88 -41.60 15.39
CA ALA A 61 25.21 -41.55 14.81
C ALA A 61 26.33 -41.45 15.87
N VAL A 62 26.09 -40.72 16.98
CA VAL A 62 26.99 -40.69 18.15
C VAL A 62 27.14 -42.07 18.77
N THR A 63 26.05 -42.83 18.89
CA THR A 63 26.08 -44.17 19.49
C THR A 63 26.74 -45.23 18.61
N THR A 64 26.69 -45.08 17.28
CA THR A 64 27.22 -46.08 16.33
C THR A 64 28.65 -45.76 15.85
N LEU A 65 28.99 -44.48 15.62
CA LEU A 65 30.28 -44.04 15.05
C LEU A 65 31.02 -42.99 15.88
N LYS A 66 30.53 -42.59 17.07
CA LYS A 66 31.06 -41.44 17.86
C LYS A 66 31.17 -40.15 17.03
N PHE A 67 30.30 -39.97 16.06
CA PHE A 67 30.33 -38.80 15.18
C PHE A 67 29.58 -37.63 15.85
N ASP A 68 30.31 -36.57 16.22
CA ASP A 68 29.89 -35.34 16.94
C ASP A 68 29.38 -35.52 18.40
N PRO A 69 30.28 -35.77 19.38
CA PRO A 69 29.94 -35.82 20.81
C PRO A 69 29.37 -34.50 21.34
N TYR A 70 28.54 -34.57 22.39
CA TYR A 70 27.97 -33.38 23.05
C TYR A 70 29.06 -32.33 23.37
N PRO A 71 28.96 -31.06 22.89
CA PRO A 71 27.76 -30.33 22.49
C PRO A 71 27.63 -30.09 20.97
N PHE A 72 27.45 -31.14 20.17
CA PHE A 72 27.02 -31.09 18.75
C PHE A 72 27.54 -29.89 17.93
N ILE A 73 28.86 -29.79 17.77
CA ILE A 73 29.50 -28.58 17.21
C ILE A 73 29.13 -28.39 15.74
N LEU A 74 28.96 -29.48 14.99
CA LEU A 74 28.63 -29.42 13.56
C LEU A 74 27.19 -28.96 13.34
N LEU A 75 26.27 -29.41 14.21
CA LEU A 75 24.88 -28.97 14.18
C LEU A 75 24.77 -27.46 14.46
N ASN A 76 25.46 -27.00 15.51
CA ASN A 76 25.50 -25.58 15.84
C ASN A 76 26.13 -24.74 14.71
N LEU A 77 27.19 -25.24 14.07
CA LEU A 77 27.83 -24.56 12.96
C LEU A 77 26.88 -24.44 11.76
N ALA A 78 26.19 -25.53 11.41
CA ALA A 78 25.21 -25.53 10.31
C ALA A 78 24.06 -24.54 10.55
N PHE A 79 23.47 -24.52 11.75
CA PHE A 79 22.42 -23.56 12.11
C PHE A 79 22.92 -22.11 12.12
N SER A 80 24.15 -21.89 12.60
CA SER A 80 24.76 -20.56 12.61
C SER A 80 24.96 -20.04 11.17
N THR A 81 25.44 -20.89 10.27
CA THR A 81 25.56 -20.54 8.84
C THR A 81 24.19 -20.33 8.19
N GLN A 82 23.19 -21.15 8.52
CA GLN A 82 21.82 -20.99 8.03
C GLN A 82 21.26 -19.61 8.43
N ALA A 83 21.40 -19.22 9.69
CA ALA A 83 20.96 -17.90 10.18
C ALA A 83 21.75 -16.76 9.50
N ALA A 84 23.07 -16.92 9.34
CA ALA A 84 23.92 -15.92 8.71
C ALA A 84 23.54 -15.63 7.24
N TYR A 85 23.13 -16.64 6.48
CA TYR A 85 22.67 -16.45 5.10
C TYR A 85 21.21 -15.98 5.01
N ALA A 86 20.37 -16.30 6.01
CA ALA A 86 18.99 -15.82 6.06
C ALA A 86 18.92 -14.29 6.24
N ALA A 87 19.79 -13.71 7.09
CA ALA A 87 19.79 -12.28 7.39
C ALA A 87 19.86 -11.36 6.13
N PRO A 88 20.83 -11.50 5.20
CA PRO A 88 20.89 -10.66 4.01
C PRO A 88 19.72 -10.91 3.03
N LEU A 89 19.21 -12.14 2.94
CA LEU A 89 18.03 -12.44 2.13
C LEU A 89 16.78 -11.75 2.68
N ILE A 90 16.60 -11.78 4.00
CA ILE A 90 15.50 -11.10 4.68
C ILE A 90 15.63 -9.58 4.49
N LEU A 91 16.82 -9.02 4.62
CA LEU A 91 17.06 -7.58 4.40
C LEU A 91 16.68 -7.15 2.97
N LEU A 92 17.02 -7.96 1.96
CA LEU A 92 16.65 -7.70 0.57
C LEU A 92 15.13 -7.78 0.35
N ALA A 93 14.47 -8.78 0.96
CA ALA A 93 13.01 -8.89 0.92
C ALA A 93 12.33 -7.70 1.63
N GLN A 94 12.87 -7.27 2.78
CA GLN A 94 12.39 -6.12 3.54
C GLN A 94 12.56 -4.81 2.77
N ASN A 95 13.72 -4.55 2.16
CA ASN A 95 13.94 -3.34 1.35
C ASN A 95 12.92 -3.23 0.21
N ARG A 96 12.55 -4.35 -0.40
CA ARG A 96 11.54 -4.38 -1.44
C ARG A 96 10.13 -4.15 -0.90
N GLN A 97 9.80 -4.73 0.25
CA GLN A 97 8.52 -4.49 0.91
C GLN A 97 8.38 -3.00 1.27
N THR A 98 9.40 -2.41 1.91
CA THR A 98 9.43 -0.98 2.25
C THR A 98 9.28 -0.07 1.03
N TYR A 99 9.88 -0.43 -0.11
CA TYR A 99 9.70 0.33 -1.34
C TYR A 99 8.25 0.30 -1.84
N ARG A 100 7.61 -0.88 -1.85
CA ARG A 100 6.19 -1.02 -2.21
C ARG A 100 5.29 -0.24 -1.26
N ASP A 101 5.52 -0.38 0.04
CA ASP A 101 4.74 0.29 1.08
C ASP A 101 4.85 1.82 0.96
N ARG A 102 6.03 2.33 0.60
CA ARG A 102 6.22 3.76 0.33
C ARG A 102 5.43 4.24 -0.88
N VAL A 103 5.50 3.52 -2.01
CA VAL A 103 4.76 3.87 -3.23
C VAL A 103 3.25 3.86 -2.97
N GLN A 104 2.75 2.83 -2.28
CA GLN A 104 1.35 2.75 -1.89
C GLN A 104 0.96 3.93 -0.99
N SER A 105 1.78 4.26 0.00
CA SER A 105 1.53 5.40 0.89
C SER A 105 1.51 6.75 0.16
N GLU A 106 2.34 6.92 -0.86
CA GLU A 106 2.33 8.13 -1.70
C GLU A 106 1.07 8.21 -2.56
N GLN A 107 0.62 7.09 -3.15
CA GLN A 107 -0.63 7.01 -3.90
C GLN A 107 -1.85 7.29 -3.03
N ASP A 108 -1.96 6.64 -1.87
CA ASP A 108 -3.07 6.85 -0.92
C ASP A 108 -3.17 8.34 -0.51
N ARG A 109 -2.03 9.03 -0.38
CA ARG A 109 -1.99 10.48 -0.08
C ARG A 109 -2.49 11.32 -1.24
N GLU A 110 -2.18 10.96 -2.48
CA GLU A 110 -2.67 11.65 -3.67
C GLU A 110 -4.18 11.45 -3.83
N GLU A 111 -4.66 10.22 -3.69
CA GLU A 111 -6.08 9.89 -3.71
C GLU A 111 -6.86 10.61 -2.60
N ALA A 112 -6.30 10.69 -1.40
CA ALA A 112 -6.91 11.44 -0.30
C ALA A 112 -6.99 12.95 -0.59
N ARG A 113 -5.99 13.53 -1.27
CA ARG A 113 -6.02 14.95 -1.69
C ARG A 113 -7.10 15.18 -2.76
N GLN A 114 -7.20 14.28 -3.75
CA GLN A 114 -8.23 14.37 -4.79
C GLN A 114 -9.62 14.24 -4.18
N SER A 115 -9.84 13.22 -3.34
CA SER A 115 -11.11 13.00 -2.64
C SER A 115 -11.52 14.22 -1.81
N LYS A 116 -10.56 14.86 -1.13
CA LYS A 116 -10.82 16.10 -0.39
C LYS A 116 -11.25 17.24 -1.32
N ALA A 117 -10.59 17.42 -2.46
CA ALA A 117 -10.95 18.45 -3.43
C ALA A 117 -12.35 18.21 -4.03
N ASP A 118 -12.70 16.97 -4.33
CA ASP A 118 -14.02 16.58 -4.83
C ASP A 118 -15.11 16.85 -3.78
N LEU A 119 -14.84 16.53 -2.51
CA LEU A 119 -15.75 16.85 -1.41
C LEU A 119 -15.91 18.36 -1.22
N GLU A 120 -14.83 19.13 -1.31
CA GLU A 120 -14.90 20.59 -1.25
C GLU A 120 -15.70 21.17 -2.41
N TYR A 121 -15.56 20.60 -3.61
CA TYR A 121 -16.34 20.99 -4.78
C TYR A 121 -17.84 20.71 -4.58
N VAL A 122 -18.19 19.48 -4.19
CA VAL A 122 -19.58 19.09 -3.91
C VAL A 122 -20.18 19.93 -2.77
N ALA A 123 -19.40 20.24 -1.72
CA ALA A 123 -19.87 21.08 -0.63
C ALA A 123 -20.16 22.51 -1.07
N ARG A 124 -19.33 23.08 -1.96
CA ARG A 124 -19.60 24.41 -2.56
C ARG A 124 -20.83 24.38 -3.44
N GLU A 125 -21.00 23.35 -4.26
CA GLU A 125 -22.17 23.18 -5.11
C GLU A 125 -23.45 23.04 -4.27
N LEU A 126 -23.41 22.25 -3.20
CA LEU A 126 -24.51 22.12 -2.26
C LEU A 126 -24.85 23.44 -1.57
N ALA A 127 -23.84 24.24 -1.21
CA ALA A 127 -24.05 25.56 -0.63
C ALA A 127 -24.74 26.52 -1.62
N ALA A 128 -24.35 26.49 -2.90
CA ALA A 128 -24.97 27.28 -3.96
C ALA A 128 -26.43 26.84 -4.20
N ILE A 129 -26.69 25.53 -4.30
CA ILE A 129 -28.05 24.97 -4.41
C ILE A 129 -28.91 25.36 -3.20
N ARG A 130 -28.35 25.34 -1.99
CA ARG A 130 -29.07 25.76 -0.78
C ARG A 130 -29.45 27.24 -0.80
N MET A 131 -28.58 28.11 -1.32
CA MET A 131 -28.87 29.54 -1.46
C MET A 131 -30.02 29.78 -2.45
N THR A 132 -29.99 29.15 -3.63
CA THR A 132 -31.05 29.30 -4.64
C THR A 132 -32.39 28.71 -4.16
N LEU A 133 -32.37 27.55 -3.50
CA LEU A 133 -33.56 27.00 -2.84
C LEU A 133 -34.08 27.91 -1.72
N GLY A 134 -33.19 28.55 -0.97
CA GLY A 134 -33.55 29.51 0.08
C GLY A 134 -34.34 30.70 -0.45
N GLU A 135 -34.03 31.19 -1.66
CA GLU A 135 -34.75 32.29 -2.30
C GLU A 135 -36.12 31.85 -2.84
N VAL A 136 -36.20 30.70 -3.53
CA VAL A 136 -37.42 30.22 -4.20
C VAL A 136 -38.42 29.57 -3.25
N ALA A 137 -37.97 28.92 -2.18
CA ALA A 137 -38.82 28.24 -1.20
C ALA A 137 -39.06 29.09 0.06
N THR A 138 -39.17 30.41 -0.08
CA THR A 138 -39.53 31.25 1.07
C THR A 138 -40.95 30.88 1.52
N ARG A 139 -41.16 30.66 2.82
CA ARG A 139 -42.48 30.35 3.42
C ARG A 139 -43.57 31.31 2.94
N ASP A 140 -43.20 32.57 2.73
CA ASP A 140 -44.12 33.61 2.28
C ASP A 140 -44.50 33.46 0.81
N PHE A 141 -43.62 32.98 -0.06
CA PHE A 141 -43.95 32.63 -1.45
C PHE A 141 -44.91 31.43 -1.50
N LEU A 142 -44.61 30.37 -0.74
CA LEU A 142 -45.50 29.21 -0.60
C LEU A 142 -46.87 29.60 -0.04
N ARG A 143 -46.92 30.50 0.95
CA ARG A 143 -48.18 31.05 1.46
C ARG A 143 -48.91 31.91 0.43
N ALA A 144 -48.19 32.76 -0.30
CA ALA A 144 -48.76 33.61 -1.32
C ALA A 144 -49.40 32.77 -2.43
N GLU A 145 -48.72 31.70 -2.86
CA GLU A 145 -49.22 30.83 -3.92
C GLU A 145 -50.36 29.93 -3.46
N LEU A 146 -50.32 29.41 -2.22
CA LEU A 146 -51.46 28.72 -1.61
C LEU A 146 -52.68 29.65 -1.50
N ALA A 147 -52.49 30.89 -1.00
CA ALA A 147 -53.57 31.87 -0.90
C ALA A 147 -54.09 32.33 -2.26
N ARG A 148 -53.24 32.34 -3.30
CA ARG A 148 -53.64 32.62 -4.68
C ARG A 148 -54.53 31.50 -5.23
N ILE A 149 -54.12 30.24 -5.06
CA ILE A 149 -54.90 29.07 -5.50
C ILE A 149 -56.24 29.00 -4.77
N GLU A 150 -56.26 29.30 -3.47
CA GLU A 150 -57.48 29.29 -2.66
C GLU A 150 -58.50 30.33 -3.14
N ARG A 151 -58.04 31.54 -3.47
CA ARG A 151 -58.87 32.59 -4.10
C ARG A 151 -59.40 32.18 -5.48
N GLU A 152 -58.54 31.67 -6.36
CA GLU A 152 -58.99 31.19 -7.68
C GLU A 152 -60.05 30.07 -7.56
N ARG A 153 -59.96 29.23 -6.52
CA ARG A 153 -60.95 28.19 -6.21
C ARG A 153 -62.27 28.74 -5.71
N GLU A 154 -62.26 29.84 -4.96
CA GLU A 154 -63.43 30.52 -4.40
C GLU A 154 -64.18 31.28 -5.49
N ASP A 155 -63.46 32.06 -6.31
CA ASP A 155 -64.00 32.75 -7.48
C ASP A 155 -64.65 31.76 -8.47
N ALA A 156 -63.97 30.65 -8.75
CA ALA A 156 -64.53 29.59 -9.60
C ALA A 156 -65.76 28.90 -8.98
N ARG A 157 -65.91 28.94 -7.66
CA ARG A 157 -67.09 28.40 -6.96
C ARG A 157 -68.27 29.35 -7.02
N GLU A 158 -68.06 30.65 -6.87
CA GLU A 158 -69.11 31.67 -7.04
C GLU A 158 -69.65 31.65 -8.47
N LEU A 159 -68.77 31.61 -9.47
CA LEU A 159 -69.17 31.54 -10.88
C LEU A 159 -69.98 30.29 -11.24
N LEU A 160 -69.78 29.17 -10.52
CA LEU A 160 -70.56 27.94 -10.69
C LEU A 160 -71.80 27.87 -9.78
N GLY A 161 -71.88 28.72 -8.74
CA GLY A 161 -72.99 28.79 -7.80
C GLY A 161 -74.10 29.78 -8.20
N GLU A 162 -73.80 30.70 -9.11
CA GLU A 162 -74.77 31.67 -9.68
C GLU A 162 -75.52 31.14 -10.93
N SER A 163 -75.56 29.82 -11.16
CA SER A 163 -76.32 29.19 -12.27
C SER A 163 -77.62 28.54 -11.81
#